data_AF-A0A7N0UTP5-F1
#
_entry.id   AF-A0A7N0UTP5-F1
#
_cell.length_a   1.000
_cell.length_b   1.000
_cell.length_c   1.000
_cell.angle_alpha   90.00
_cell.angle_beta   90.00
_cell.angle_gamma   90.00
#
_symmetry.space_group_name_H-M   'P 1'
#
loop_
_entity.id
_entity.type
_entity.pdbx_description
1 polymer ?
#
loop_
_entity_poly.entity_id
_entity_poly.type
_entity_poly.pdbx_seq_one_letter_code
_entity_poly.pdbx_strand_id
1 'polypeptide(L)'
;MNKVVRANLRVRLGDVVSVHQCADVKYGKRVHILPVDDTIEGVTGNLFDAYLKPYFLEAYRPVRKGDFFLVRGGMRSVEFKVIETDPAEYCVVAPDTEIFCEGEPVRREDEDRLDEVGYDDVGGVRKQMAQIRELVELPLRHPQLFKSIGVKPPKGILLYGPPGSGKTLIARVVANETGAFFFCINGPEIMSKLAGESESNLRKAFEEAEKNAPSIIFIDEIDSIAPKREKTNGEVERRIVSQLLTLMDGLKSRAHVIVIGATNRPNSIDPALKRFGRFDREIDIGVPDEIGRLEVLRIHTKNMKLSDDVDLERISKETHGYVGADLAALCTEAALQCIREKMDVIDLEDESIDAEILNSMAVTDEHFKTALGTSNPSALRETVVEVPNVSWEDIGGLENVKRELQETVQYPVEHPEKFEKFGMSPSKGVLFYGPPGCGKTLLAKAIANECQANFISIKGLELLTMWFGESEANVREIFDKARGSAPCVLFFDELDSIATQVGSSVGDAGGAADRVLNQLLTEMDGMSAKKTVFIIGATNRPDIIDPALL
;
A
#
# COMPACT_ATOMS: atom_id res chain seq x y z
N MET A 1 22.50 9.82 -2.67
CA MET A 1 23.20 8.53 -2.53
C MET A 1 22.16 7.43 -2.64
N ASN A 2 22.39 6.41 -3.47
CA ASN A 2 21.52 5.23 -3.55
C ASN A 2 21.75 4.30 -2.33
N LYS A 3 20.93 3.25 -2.18
CA LYS A 3 21.01 2.28 -1.07
C LYS A 3 22.40 1.67 -0.91
N VAL A 4 23.03 1.23 -2.00
CA VAL A 4 24.37 0.62 -1.99
C VAL A 4 25.42 1.57 -1.42
N VAL A 5 25.45 2.82 -1.90
CA VAL A 5 26.41 3.83 -1.39
C VAL A 5 26.14 4.14 0.09
N ARG A 6 24.87 4.22 0.50
CA ARG A 6 24.51 4.43 1.91
C ARG A 6 24.98 3.27 2.80
N ALA A 7 24.81 2.03 2.33
CA ALA A 7 25.26 0.83 3.04
C ALA A 7 26.78 0.80 3.20
N ASN A 8 27.55 0.98 2.12
CA ASN A 8 29.02 1.01 2.18
C ASN A 8 29.55 2.08 3.15
N LEU A 9 28.94 3.28 3.13
CA LEU A 9 29.35 4.37 4.01
C LEU A 9 28.78 4.26 5.43
N ARG A 10 27.93 3.26 5.69
CA ARG A 10 27.18 3.08 6.95
C ARG A 10 26.41 4.35 7.36
N VAL A 11 25.90 5.07 6.36
CA VAL A 11 25.08 6.26 6.55
C VAL A 11 23.61 5.92 6.36
N ARG A 12 22.75 6.64 7.07
CA ARG A 12 21.30 6.52 7.02
C ARG A 12 20.69 7.80 6.43
N LEU A 13 19.43 7.74 6.04
CA LEU A 13 18.76 8.91 5.47
C LEU A 13 18.67 10.03 6.52
N GLY A 14 19.03 11.27 6.15
CA GLY A 14 19.04 12.40 7.08
C GLY A 14 20.34 12.62 7.85
N ASP A 15 21.31 11.71 7.75
CA ASP A 15 22.64 11.92 8.32
C ASP A 15 23.35 13.10 7.63
N VAL A 16 24.06 13.91 8.41
CA VAL A 16 24.88 14.99 7.88
C VAL A 16 26.21 14.41 7.41
N VAL A 17 26.47 14.53 6.13
CA VAL A 17 27.70 14.05 5.49
C VAL A 17 28.56 15.24 5.04
N SER A 18 29.88 15.12 5.19
CA SER A 18 30.83 16.07 4.61
C SER A 18 31.33 15.55 3.26
N VAL A 19 31.07 16.31 2.20
CA VAL A 19 31.51 15.97 0.85
C VAL A 19 32.74 16.81 0.51
N HIS A 20 33.81 16.13 0.13
CA HIS A 20 35.07 16.76 -0.26
C HIS A 20 35.43 16.34 -1.68
N GLN A 21 36.01 17.27 -2.45
CA GLN A 21 36.57 16.94 -3.75
C GLN A 21 37.81 16.07 -3.55
N CYS A 22 37.85 14.91 -4.20
CA CYS A 22 39.02 14.04 -4.25
C CYS A 22 39.69 14.21 -5.62
N ALA A 23 40.71 15.06 -5.70
CA ALA A 23 41.34 15.44 -6.98
C ALA A 23 42.31 14.38 -7.52
N ASP A 24 42.90 13.56 -6.65
CA ASP A 24 44.04 12.68 -6.98
C ASP A 24 43.67 11.19 -6.98
N VAL A 25 42.50 10.83 -7.51
CA VAL A 25 42.12 9.41 -7.65
C VAL A 25 42.91 8.79 -8.81
N LYS A 26 43.79 7.85 -8.49
CA LYS A 26 44.62 7.16 -9.49
C LYS A 26 43.82 6.12 -10.26
N TYR A 27 44.22 5.85 -11.50
CA TYR A 27 43.76 4.65 -12.22
C TYR A 27 44.30 3.40 -11.53
N GLY A 28 43.43 2.39 -11.41
CA GLY A 28 43.80 1.10 -10.85
C GLY A 28 44.72 0.35 -11.81
N LYS A 29 45.79 -0.24 -11.28
CA LYS A 29 46.57 -1.24 -12.03
C LYS A 29 45.89 -2.59 -11.96
N ARG A 30 45.47 -2.96 -10.75
CA ARG A 30 44.82 -4.23 -10.44
C ARG A 30 43.70 -4.02 -9.44
N VAL A 31 42.59 -4.71 -9.65
CA VAL A 31 41.50 -4.80 -8.69
C VAL A 31 41.08 -6.26 -8.54
N HIS A 32 40.96 -6.72 -7.30
CA HIS A 32 40.47 -8.05 -6.97
C HIS A 32 39.04 -7.93 -6.47
N ILE A 33 38.12 -8.60 -7.16
CA ILE A 33 36.69 -8.48 -6.97
C ILE A 33 36.11 -9.87 -6.88
N LEU A 34 35.39 -10.18 -5.82
CA LEU A 34 34.77 -11.50 -5.64
C LEU A 34 33.26 -11.38 -5.51
N PRO A 35 32.49 -12.35 -6.04
CA PRO A 35 31.04 -12.37 -5.87
C PRO A 35 30.66 -12.69 -4.43
N VAL A 36 29.48 -12.27 -4.03
CA VAL A 36 28.85 -12.68 -2.77
C VAL A 36 28.10 -14.00 -2.97
N ASP A 37 28.33 -14.95 -2.08
CA ASP A 37 27.89 -16.35 -2.22
C ASP A 37 26.38 -16.53 -2.40
N ASP A 38 25.57 -15.82 -1.61
CA ASP A 38 24.10 -15.85 -1.68
C ASP A 38 23.52 -15.27 -2.98
N THR A 39 24.28 -14.43 -3.70
CA THR A 39 23.82 -13.82 -4.97
C THR A 39 24.15 -14.64 -6.21
N ILE A 40 24.98 -15.67 -6.09
CA ILE A 40 25.41 -16.53 -7.21
C ILE A 40 24.83 -17.95 -7.14
N GLU A 41 23.95 -18.24 -6.18
CA GLU A 41 23.34 -19.56 -6.04
C GLU A 41 22.54 -19.93 -7.31
N GLY A 42 22.97 -20.98 -8.02
CA GLY A 42 22.37 -21.39 -9.31
C GLY A 42 22.85 -20.59 -10.53
N VAL A 43 23.85 -19.71 -10.38
CA VAL A 43 24.52 -19.05 -11.51
C VAL A 43 25.72 -19.89 -11.93
N THR A 44 25.70 -20.40 -13.17
CA THR A 44 26.81 -21.17 -13.75
C THR A 44 27.57 -20.34 -14.79
N GLY A 45 28.84 -20.66 -15.02
CA GLY A 45 29.69 -20.02 -16.03
C GLY A 45 30.65 -18.93 -15.50
N ASN A 46 31.31 -18.23 -16.42
CA ASN A 46 32.31 -17.22 -16.07
C ASN A 46 31.65 -15.89 -15.65
N LEU A 47 31.57 -15.65 -14.35
CA LEU A 47 31.02 -14.41 -13.77
C LEU A 47 31.73 -13.15 -14.25
N PHE A 48 33.02 -13.24 -14.58
CA PHE A 48 33.77 -12.09 -15.10
C PHE A 48 33.21 -11.62 -16.44
N ASP A 49 33.10 -12.53 -17.41
CA ASP A 49 32.61 -12.19 -18.75
C ASP A 49 31.12 -11.84 -18.76
N ALA A 50 30.32 -12.50 -17.91
CA ALA A 50 28.87 -12.29 -17.85
C ALA A 50 28.47 -10.99 -17.13
N TYR A 51 29.20 -10.58 -16.08
CA TYR A 51 28.82 -9.46 -15.23
C TYR A 51 29.88 -8.35 -15.19
N LEU A 52 31.08 -8.64 -14.72
CA LEU A 52 32.07 -7.60 -14.42
C LEU A 52 32.59 -6.88 -15.67
N LYS A 53 32.86 -7.63 -16.73
CA LYS A 53 33.38 -7.08 -17.98
C LYS A 53 32.39 -6.09 -18.61
N PRO A 54 31.11 -6.43 -18.87
CA PRO A 54 30.11 -5.45 -19.32
C PRO A 54 29.94 -4.27 -18.36
N TYR A 55 30.06 -4.50 -17.05
CA TYR A 55 29.88 -3.44 -16.05
C TYR A 55 30.95 -2.35 -16.12
N PHE A 56 32.22 -2.74 -16.33
CA PHE A 56 33.36 -1.83 -16.43
C PHE A 56 33.71 -1.42 -17.87
N LEU A 57 33.16 -2.11 -18.88
CA LEU A 57 33.39 -1.78 -20.28
C LEU A 57 32.92 -0.34 -20.56
N GLU A 58 33.80 0.46 -21.19
CA GLU A 58 33.55 1.86 -21.56
C GLU A 58 33.17 2.81 -20.40
N ALA A 59 33.35 2.38 -19.15
CA ALA A 59 32.97 3.16 -17.98
C ALA A 59 34.14 3.34 -17.01
N TYR A 60 34.49 4.58 -16.72
CA TYR A 60 35.44 4.92 -15.66
C TYR A 60 34.71 4.90 -14.31
N ARG A 61 34.85 3.81 -13.55
CA ARG A 61 34.13 3.62 -12.29
C ARG A 61 35.08 3.67 -11.08
N PRO A 62 34.82 4.52 -10.08
CA PRO A 62 35.58 4.49 -8.84
C PRO A 62 35.21 3.24 -8.03
N VAL A 63 36.22 2.61 -7.44
CA VAL A 63 36.08 1.49 -6.51
C VAL A 63 36.96 1.72 -5.29
N ARG A 64 36.54 1.18 -4.14
CA ARG A 64 37.29 1.23 -2.89
C ARG A 64 37.34 -0.16 -2.27
N LYS A 65 38.49 -0.53 -1.71
CA LYS A 65 38.66 -1.76 -0.95
C LYS A 65 37.61 -1.85 0.18
N GLY A 66 36.90 -2.97 0.23
CA GLY A 66 35.84 -3.25 1.20
C GLY A 66 34.43 -2.90 0.73
N ASP A 67 34.28 -2.05 -0.30
CA ASP A 67 32.97 -1.67 -0.81
C ASP A 67 32.27 -2.84 -1.53
N PHE A 68 30.96 -2.88 -1.38
CA PHE A 68 30.09 -3.75 -2.17
C PHE A 68 29.44 -2.98 -3.31
N PHE A 69 29.15 -3.66 -4.41
CA PHE A 69 28.39 -3.09 -5.51
C PHE A 69 27.57 -4.14 -6.26
N LEU A 70 26.44 -3.70 -6.81
CA LEU A 70 25.51 -4.56 -7.54
C LEU A 70 25.73 -4.44 -9.04
N VAL A 71 25.86 -5.59 -9.71
CA VAL A 71 25.96 -5.68 -11.17
C VAL A 71 24.74 -6.43 -11.71
N ARG A 72 24.11 -5.85 -12.72
CA ARG A 72 22.94 -6.44 -13.39
C ARG A 72 23.39 -7.12 -14.67
N GLY A 73 23.07 -8.40 -14.85
CA GLY A 73 23.40 -9.17 -16.05
C GLY A 73 22.35 -10.25 -16.32
N GLY A 74 21.84 -10.32 -17.54
CA GLY A 74 20.76 -11.26 -17.90
C GLY A 74 19.49 -11.05 -17.07
N MET A 75 19.07 -12.09 -16.34
CA MET A 75 17.86 -12.08 -15.48
C MET A 75 18.14 -11.88 -14.00
N ARG A 76 19.41 -11.84 -13.58
CA ARG A 76 19.77 -11.81 -12.17
C ARG A 76 20.73 -10.67 -11.89
N SER A 77 20.69 -10.18 -10.66
CA SER A 77 21.71 -9.24 -10.18
C SER A 77 22.67 -10.00 -9.29
N VAL A 78 23.96 -9.84 -9.55
CA VAL A 78 25.02 -10.42 -8.73
C VAL A 78 25.70 -9.30 -7.97
N GLU A 79 25.93 -9.52 -6.69
CA GLU A 79 26.68 -8.59 -5.86
C GLU A 79 28.15 -8.98 -5.83
N PHE A 80 29.00 -7.97 -5.85
CA PHE A 80 30.44 -8.12 -5.77
C PHE A 80 31.02 -7.27 -4.65
N LYS A 81 32.05 -7.81 -3.99
CA LYS A 81 32.87 -7.08 -3.02
C LYS A 81 34.23 -6.78 -3.62
N VAL A 82 34.70 -5.55 -3.45
CA VAL A 82 36.07 -5.17 -3.79
C VAL A 82 37.00 -5.66 -2.68
N ILE A 83 37.75 -6.72 -2.93
CA ILE A 83 38.66 -7.34 -1.95
C ILE A 83 39.94 -6.53 -1.83
N GLU A 84 40.48 -6.09 -2.96
CA GLU A 84 41.75 -5.39 -3.01
C GLU A 84 41.85 -4.46 -4.22
N THR A 85 42.61 -3.39 -4.05
CA THR A 85 42.87 -2.36 -5.06
C THR A 85 44.36 -1.99 -5.03
N ASP A 86 44.98 -1.84 -6.21
CA ASP A 86 46.37 -1.40 -6.40
C ASP A 86 46.38 -0.17 -7.33
N PRO A 87 46.98 0.98 -6.93
CA PRO A 87 48.00 1.16 -5.88
C PRO A 87 47.55 1.77 -4.56
N ALA A 88 46.28 2.11 -4.43
CA ALA A 88 45.75 2.75 -3.23
C ALA A 88 44.48 2.03 -2.79
N GLU A 89 44.00 2.35 -1.59
CA GLU A 89 42.75 1.81 -1.04
C GLU A 89 41.52 2.11 -1.90
N TYR A 90 41.59 3.12 -2.77
CA TYR A 90 40.60 3.43 -3.77
C TYR A 90 41.27 3.81 -5.09
N CYS A 91 40.63 3.49 -6.20
CA CYS A 91 41.12 3.80 -7.55
C CYS A 91 39.96 3.89 -8.55
N VAL A 92 40.21 4.42 -9.75
CA VAL A 92 39.27 4.33 -10.88
C VAL A 92 39.64 3.13 -11.73
N VAL A 93 38.67 2.23 -11.92
CA VAL A 93 38.78 1.15 -12.92
C VAL A 93 38.68 1.79 -14.30
N ALA A 94 39.72 1.58 -15.10
CA ALA A 94 39.89 2.09 -16.45
C ALA A 94 40.11 0.91 -17.43
N PRO A 95 40.07 1.13 -18.76
CA PRO A 95 40.20 0.04 -19.74
C PRO A 95 41.50 -0.79 -19.63
N ASP A 96 42.56 -0.23 -19.05
CA ASP A 96 43.86 -0.86 -18.82
C ASP A 96 44.01 -1.51 -17.42
N THR A 97 43.00 -1.39 -16.55
CA THR A 97 42.99 -2.03 -15.23
C THR A 97 42.79 -3.54 -15.36
N GLU A 98 43.69 -4.34 -14.78
CA GLU A 98 43.50 -5.79 -14.67
C GLU A 98 42.49 -6.11 -13.56
N ILE A 99 41.40 -6.79 -13.90
CA ILE A 99 40.35 -7.20 -12.96
C ILE A 99 40.49 -8.69 -12.70
N PHE A 100 40.74 -9.07 -11.45
CA PHE A 100 40.80 -10.45 -10.99
C PHE A 100 39.48 -10.84 -10.34
N CYS A 101 38.88 -11.95 -10.78
CA CYS A 101 37.61 -12.48 -10.27
C CYS A 101 37.70 -13.94 -9.78
N GLU A 102 38.92 -14.45 -9.60
CA GLU A 102 39.17 -15.81 -9.11
C GLU A 102 39.30 -15.83 -7.58
N GLY A 103 38.65 -16.81 -6.94
CA GLY A 103 38.68 -17.01 -5.49
C GLY A 103 37.39 -17.63 -4.95
N GLU A 104 37.37 -17.92 -3.65
CA GLU A 104 36.14 -18.35 -2.98
C GLU A 104 35.16 -17.17 -2.85
N PRO A 105 33.86 -17.37 -3.13
CA PRO A 105 32.84 -16.36 -2.92
C PRO A 105 32.83 -15.82 -1.49
N VAL A 106 32.54 -14.53 -1.36
CA VAL A 106 32.47 -13.86 -0.05
C VAL A 106 31.18 -14.26 0.64
N ARG A 107 31.27 -14.76 1.88
CA ARG A 107 30.10 -14.95 2.75
C ARG A 107 29.77 -13.63 3.44
N ARG A 108 28.49 -13.24 3.46
CA ARG A 108 28.05 -12.04 4.20
C ARG A 108 28.12 -12.28 5.71
N GLU A 109 28.56 -11.26 6.45
CA GLU A 109 28.30 -11.13 7.90
C GLU A 109 26.88 -10.56 8.09
N ASP A 110 26.21 -10.82 9.22
CA ASP A 110 24.80 -10.43 9.44
C ASP A 110 24.54 -8.91 9.26
N GLU A 111 25.54 -8.07 9.54
CA GLU A 111 25.49 -6.61 9.37
C GLU A 111 25.58 -6.12 7.90
N ASP A 112 26.01 -6.98 6.97
CA ASP A 112 26.26 -6.65 5.55
C ASP A 112 25.10 -7.06 4.62
N ARG A 113 23.99 -7.59 5.14
CA ARG A 113 22.83 -8.00 4.32
C ARG A 113 22.10 -6.80 3.71
N LEU A 114 22.25 -6.61 2.39
CA LEU A 114 21.49 -5.64 1.59
C LEU A 114 19.98 -5.94 1.45
N ASP A 115 19.55 -7.12 1.92
CA ASP A 115 18.17 -7.60 1.81
C ASP A 115 17.21 -6.92 2.79
N GLU A 116 17.73 -6.05 3.67
CA GLU A 116 16.87 -5.23 4.53
C GLU A 116 16.10 -4.21 3.70
N VAL A 117 14.78 -4.38 3.61
CA VAL A 117 13.86 -3.46 2.93
C VAL A 117 14.06 -2.03 3.46
N GLY A 118 14.25 -1.06 2.57
CA GLY A 118 14.42 0.36 2.89
C GLY A 118 13.31 1.25 2.31
N TYR A 119 13.42 2.57 2.49
CA TYR A 119 12.41 3.50 1.96
C TYR A 119 12.32 3.50 0.43
N ASP A 120 13.40 3.15 -0.25
CA ASP A 120 13.45 3.04 -1.72
C ASP A 120 12.62 1.84 -2.24
N ASP A 121 12.20 0.94 -1.36
CA ASP A 121 11.41 -0.26 -1.66
C ASP A 121 9.92 -0.08 -1.29
N VAL A 122 9.48 1.16 -0.96
CA VAL A 122 8.09 1.51 -0.65
C VAL A 122 7.58 2.59 -1.61
N GLY A 123 6.57 2.25 -2.42
CA GLY A 123 5.95 3.16 -3.39
C GLY A 123 4.54 3.61 -3.00
N GLY A 124 4.11 4.76 -3.52
CA GLY A 124 2.72 5.21 -3.48
C GLY A 124 2.18 5.76 -2.16
N VAL A 125 3.03 5.86 -1.14
CA VAL A 125 2.65 6.36 0.21
C VAL A 125 3.53 7.52 0.67
N ARG A 126 4.01 8.37 -0.25
CA ARG A 126 4.98 9.45 0.08
C ARG A 126 4.51 10.38 1.20
N LYS A 127 3.24 10.81 1.17
CA LYS A 127 2.66 11.72 2.18
C LYS A 127 2.59 11.06 3.55
N GLN A 128 2.09 9.83 3.59
CA GLN A 128 1.98 9.01 4.79
C GLN A 128 3.37 8.72 5.36
N MET A 129 4.34 8.39 4.50
CA MET A 129 5.71 8.10 4.90
C MET A 129 6.37 9.32 5.55
N ALA A 130 6.15 10.53 5.02
CA ALA A 130 6.66 11.75 5.65
C ALA A 130 6.11 11.94 7.07
N GLN A 131 4.81 11.68 7.29
CA GLN A 131 4.20 11.74 8.62
C GLN A 131 4.77 10.67 9.56
N ILE A 132 4.93 9.44 9.08
CA ILE A 132 5.49 8.35 9.87
C ILE A 132 6.94 8.66 10.27
N ARG A 133 7.74 9.22 9.37
CA ARG A 133 9.10 9.67 9.68
C ARG A 133 9.11 10.75 10.76
N GLU A 134 8.25 11.74 10.68
CA GLU A 134 8.14 12.78 11.72
C GLU A 134 7.74 12.19 13.09
N LEU A 135 6.83 11.23 13.09
CA LEU A 135 6.27 10.68 14.33
C LEU A 135 7.12 9.55 14.94
N VAL A 136 7.94 8.85 14.14
CA VAL A 136 8.74 7.70 14.57
C VAL A 136 10.24 8.01 14.52
N GLU A 137 10.75 8.47 13.38
CA GLU A 137 12.18 8.68 13.16
C GLU A 137 12.71 9.82 14.05
N LEU A 138 11.99 10.95 14.07
CA LEU A 138 12.42 12.14 14.80
C LEU A 138 12.56 11.92 16.32
N PRO A 139 11.60 11.29 17.03
CA PRO A 139 11.77 10.97 18.45
C PRO A 139 12.89 9.97 18.75
N LEU A 140 13.12 8.99 17.86
CA LEU A 140 14.15 7.97 18.07
C LEU A 140 15.56 8.52 17.84
N ARG A 141 15.74 9.34 16.80
CA ARG A 141 17.05 9.85 16.39
C ARG A 141 17.44 11.16 17.08
N HIS A 142 16.45 11.99 17.43
CA HIS A 142 16.69 13.31 18.01
C HIS A 142 15.84 13.59 19.26
N PRO A 143 15.90 12.73 20.29
CA PRO A 143 15.09 12.88 21.51
C PRO A 143 15.33 14.19 22.28
N GLN A 144 16.51 14.78 22.12
CA GLN A 144 16.87 16.08 22.71
C GLN A 144 15.96 17.23 22.25
N LEU A 145 15.40 17.17 21.03
CA LEU A 145 14.49 18.20 20.52
C LEU A 145 13.20 18.26 21.33
N PHE A 146 12.65 17.09 21.67
CA PHE A 146 11.45 16.99 22.50
C PHE A 146 11.73 17.43 23.94
N LYS A 147 12.91 17.06 24.46
CA LYS A 147 13.35 17.44 25.80
C LYS A 147 13.56 18.96 25.95
N SER A 148 14.12 19.62 24.93
CA SER A 148 14.38 21.07 24.98
C SER A 148 13.11 21.91 24.88
N ILE A 149 12.14 21.45 24.08
CA ILE A 149 10.83 22.11 23.92
C ILE A 149 9.89 21.78 25.08
N GLY A 150 10.15 20.70 25.84
CA GLY A 150 9.34 20.29 26.99
C GLY A 150 8.06 19.54 26.60
N VAL A 151 8.02 18.99 25.39
CA VAL A 151 6.90 18.17 24.89
C VAL A 151 7.25 16.69 24.96
N LYS A 152 6.25 15.85 25.22
CA LYS A 152 6.44 14.39 25.16
C LYS A 152 6.35 13.93 23.70
N PRO A 153 7.23 13.01 23.26
CA PRO A 153 7.08 12.40 21.95
C PRO A 153 5.79 11.56 21.89
N PRO A 154 5.25 11.31 20.69
CA PRO A 154 4.12 10.41 20.50
C PRO A 154 4.51 9.00 20.98
N LYS A 155 3.54 8.30 21.59
CA LYS A 155 3.76 6.93 22.11
C LYS A 155 3.42 5.87 21.08
N GLY A 156 2.47 6.16 20.20
CA GLY A 156 2.10 5.23 19.16
C GLY A 156 1.33 5.85 18.01
N ILE A 157 1.31 5.10 16.91
CA ILE A 157 0.65 5.44 15.66
C ILE A 157 -0.22 4.26 15.25
N LEU A 158 -1.44 4.53 14.77
CA LEU A 158 -2.31 3.53 14.19
C LEU A 158 -2.32 3.69 12.67
N LEU A 159 -1.85 2.67 11.95
CA LEU A 159 -1.96 2.55 10.50
C LEU A 159 -3.27 1.84 10.17
N TYR A 160 -4.07 2.42 9.28
CA TYR A 160 -5.29 1.77 8.78
C TYR A 160 -5.40 1.88 7.27
N GLY A 161 -6.22 1.05 6.65
CA GLY A 161 -6.44 1.03 5.20
C GLY A 161 -6.71 -0.39 4.69
N PRO A 162 -6.99 -0.58 3.40
CA PRO A 162 -7.33 -1.88 2.84
C PRO A 162 -6.21 -2.93 3.04
N PRO A 163 -6.55 -4.23 3.04
CA PRO A 163 -5.56 -5.29 3.06
C PRO A 163 -4.63 -5.17 1.84
N GLY A 164 -3.35 -5.52 1.99
CA GLY A 164 -2.39 -5.45 0.89
C GLY A 164 -1.85 -4.04 0.57
N SER A 165 -2.20 -3.01 1.34
CA SER A 165 -1.66 -1.64 1.16
C SER A 165 -0.24 -1.42 1.71
N GLY A 166 0.38 -2.44 2.31
CA GLY A 166 1.77 -2.40 2.75
C GLY A 166 2.01 -1.91 4.18
N LYS A 167 1.00 -1.91 5.07
CA LYS A 167 1.13 -1.49 6.49
C LYS A 167 2.28 -2.18 7.23
N THR A 168 2.40 -3.50 7.11
CA THR A 168 3.49 -4.30 7.71
C THR A 168 4.85 -3.97 7.11
N LEU A 169 4.91 -3.75 5.80
CA LEU A 169 6.14 -3.38 5.09
C LEU A 169 6.66 -2.01 5.56
N ILE A 170 5.76 -1.03 5.67
CA ILE A 170 6.07 0.33 6.13
C ILE A 170 6.69 0.30 7.53
N ALA A 171 6.09 -0.44 8.47
CA ALA A 171 6.61 -0.53 9.83
C ALA A 171 8.02 -1.15 9.89
N ARG A 172 8.23 -2.22 9.11
CA ARG A 172 9.55 -2.88 9.00
C ARG A 172 10.61 -1.95 8.42
N VAL A 173 10.28 -1.24 7.34
CA VAL A 173 11.18 -0.28 6.69
C VAL A 173 11.59 0.84 7.64
N VAL A 174 10.63 1.39 8.40
CA VAL A 174 10.92 2.45 9.36
C VAL A 174 11.84 1.95 10.47
N ALA A 175 11.67 0.71 10.94
CA ALA A 175 12.56 0.13 11.94
C ALA A 175 13.98 -0.08 11.42
N ASN A 176 14.11 -0.65 10.22
CA ASN A 176 15.41 -0.87 9.57
C ASN A 176 16.15 0.46 9.35
N GLU A 177 15.46 1.48 8.82
CA GLU A 177 16.07 2.78 8.52
C GLU A 177 16.42 3.58 9.78
N THR A 178 15.66 3.41 10.87
CA THR A 178 16.00 3.99 12.18
C THR A 178 17.07 3.21 12.94
N GLY A 179 17.34 1.96 12.55
CA GLY A 179 18.19 1.03 13.31
C GLY A 179 17.57 0.62 14.65
N ALA A 180 16.25 0.77 14.81
CA ALA A 180 15.54 0.41 16.02
C ALA A 180 15.25 -1.09 16.05
N PHE A 181 15.33 -1.71 17.23
CA PHE A 181 14.94 -3.11 17.40
C PHE A 181 13.46 -3.29 17.05
N PHE A 182 13.15 -4.18 16.10
CA PHE A 182 11.80 -4.40 15.60
C PHE A 182 11.17 -5.63 16.25
N PHE A 183 10.10 -5.43 17.03
CA PHE A 183 9.33 -6.52 17.62
C PHE A 183 7.95 -6.59 16.98
N CYS A 184 7.67 -7.67 16.26
CA CYS A 184 6.39 -7.88 15.57
C CYS A 184 5.46 -8.77 16.41
N ILE A 185 4.23 -8.31 16.63
CA ILE A 185 3.15 -9.03 17.28
C ILE A 185 2.03 -9.18 16.26
N ASN A 186 1.66 -10.42 15.96
CA ASN A 186 0.49 -10.70 15.16
C ASN A 186 -0.72 -10.91 16.08
N GLY A 187 -1.77 -10.10 15.92
CA GLY A 187 -2.93 -10.12 16.82
C GLY A 187 -3.52 -11.52 17.07
N PRO A 188 -3.86 -12.30 16.03
CA PRO A 188 -4.32 -13.68 16.18
C PRO A 188 -3.37 -14.61 16.93
N GLU A 189 -2.05 -14.42 16.85
CA GLU A 189 -1.06 -15.25 17.55
C GLU A 189 -1.07 -15.01 19.07
N ILE A 190 -1.49 -13.82 19.51
CA ILE A 190 -1.66 -13.52 20.94
C ILE A 190 -2.89 -14.23 21.50
N MET A 191 -3.89 -14.54 20.68
CA MET A 191 -5.14 -15.17 21.11
C MET A 191 -4.91 -16.67 21.39
N SER A 192 -4.54 -17.01 22.63
CA SER A 192 -4.34 -18.39 23.07
C SER A 192 -5.60 -18.92 23.76
N LYS A 193 -5.76 -20.26 23.75
CA LYS A 193 -6.88 -20.94 24.44
C LYS A 193 -6.70 -20.99 25.96
N LEU A 194 -5.51 -20.68 26.48
CA LEU A 194 -5.17 -20.78 27.90
C LEU A 194 -5.30 -19.40 28.56
N ALA A 195 -6.11 -19.31 29.62
CA ALA A 195 -6.34 -18.06 30.33
C ALA A 195 -5.04 -17.51 30.94
N GLY A 196 -4.71 -16.24 30.69
CA GLY A 196 -3.54 -15.56 31.26
C GLY A 196 -2.28 -15.60 30.40
N GLU A 197 -2.21 -16.50 29.42
CA GLU A 197 -1.04 -16.66 28.56
C GLU A 197 -0.93 -15.48 27.55
N SER A 198 -2.05 -15.09 26.95
CA SER A 198 -2.14 -13.92 26.07
C SER A 198 -1.64 -12.63 26.73
N GLU A 199 -2.06 -12.36 27.97
CA GLU A 199 -1.62 -11.18 28.71
C GLU A 199 -0.13 -11.27 29.09
N SER A 200 0.36 -12.47 29.43
CA SER A 200 1.78 -12.71 29.72
C SER A 200 2.65 -12.48 28.49
N ASN A 201 2.25 -12.99 27.33
CA ASN A 201 2.98 -12.82 26.07
C ASN A 201 3.05 -11.34 25.67
N LEU A 202 1.94 -10.61 25.79
CA LEU A 202 1.92 -9.17 25.53
C LEU A 202 2.84 -8.40 26.49
N ARG A 203 2.87 -8.77 27.78
CA ARG A 203 3.77 -8.15 28.76
C ARG A 203 5.25 -8.41 28.42
N LYS A 204 5.60 -9.66 28.11
CA LYS A 204 6.96 -10.05 27.72
C LYS A 204 7.44 -9.27 26.50
N ALA A 205 6.59 -9.11 25.49
CA ALA A 205 6.89 -8.34 24.30
C ALA A 205 7.26 -6.88 24.61
N PHE A 206 6.48 -6.21 25.46
CA PHE A 206 6.77 -4.84 25.88
C PHE A 206 8.05 -4.75 26.74
N GLU A 207 8.27 -5.70 27.65
CA GLU A 207 9.48 -5.76 28.47
C GLU A 207 10.74 -6.00 27.63
N GLU A 208 10.66 -6.85 26.60
CA GLU A 208 11.76 -7.13 25.69
C GLU A 208 12.08 -5.92 24.79
N ALA A 209 11.05 -5.24 24.29
CA ALA A 209 11.22 -4.00 23.55
C ALA A 209 11.85 -2.89 24.40
N GLU A 210 11.46 -2.75 25.68
CA GLU A 210 12.08 -1.76 26.59
C GLU A 210 13.55 -2.08 26.89
N LYS A 211 13.92 -3.38 26.99
CA LYS A 211 15.32 -3.81 27.19
C LYS A 211 16.21 -3.55 25.97
N ASN A 212 15.64 -3.64 24.76
CA ASN A 212 16.35 -3.45 23.49
C ASN A 212 16.14 -2.05 22.89
N ALA A 213 15.77 -1.06 23.71
CA ALA A 213 15.56 0.30 23.24
C ALA A 213 16.85 0.92 22.63
N PRO A 214 16.75 1.70 21.53
CA PRO A 214 15.54 2.16 20.85
C PRO A 214 14.83 1.05 20.08
N SER A 215 13.50 0.97 20.20
CA SER A 215 12.72 -0.13 19.63
C SER A 215 11.34 0.30 19.10
N ILE A 216 10.81 -0.50 18.19
CA ILE A 216 9.48 -0.38 17.61
C ILE A 216 8.72 -1.67 17.88
N ILE A 217 7.59 -1.57 18.58
CA ILE A 217 6.62 -2.65 18.71
C ILE A 217 5.59 -2.49 17.60
N PHE A 218 5.55 -3.40 16.65
CA PHE A 218 4.52 -3.45 15.62
C PHE A 218 3.45 -4.47 15.98
N ILE A 219 2.20 -4.05 16.06
CA ILE A 219 1.04 -4.90 16.34
C ILE A 219 0.20 -4.97 15.08
N ASP A 220 0.31 -6.06 14.34
CA ASP A 220 -0.53 -6.33 13.17
C ASP A 220 -1.89 -6.88 13.60
N GLU A 221 -2.91 -6.62 12.78
CA GLU A 221 -4.30 -7.01 13.05
C GLU A 221 -4.75 -6.69 14.48
N ILE A 222 -4.45 -5.48 14.95
CA ILE A 222 -4.72 -5.05 16.33
C ILE A 222 -6.21 -5.14 16.70
N ASP A 223 -7.11 -5.09 15.71
CA ASP A 223 -8.54 -5.27 15.88
C ASP A 223 -8.94 -6.66 16.39
N SER A 224 -8.09 -7.68 16.20
CA SER A 224 -8.32 -9.02 16.74
C SER A 224 -8.11 -9.11 18.26
N ILE A 225 -7.20 -8.31 18.82
CA ILE A 225 -6.87 -8.32 20.26
C ILE A 225 -7.44 -7.12 21.01
N ALA A 226 -7.89 -6.09 20.29
CA ALA A 226 -8.48 -4.89 20.86
C ALA A 226 -9.83 -4.48 20.23
N PRO A 227 -10.79 -5.39 20.08
CA PRO A 227 -12.13 -5.05 19.60
C PRO A 227 -12.91 -4.17 20.59
N LYS A 228 -13.96 -3.51 20.11
CA LYS A 228 -14.92 -2.78 20.94
C LYS A 228 -15.53 -3.69 22.01
N ARG A 229 -15.38 -3.30 23.28
CA ARG A 229 -15.86 -4.05 24.47
C ARG A 229 -17.33 -4.42 24.43
N GLU A 230 -18.17 -3.57 23.82
CA GLU A 230 -19.62 -3.77 23.68
C GLU A 230 -19.96 -4.90 22.71
N LYS A 231 -19.13 -5.13 21.68
CA LYS A 231 -19.31 -6.21 20.69
C LYS A 231 -18.67 -7.54 21.12
N THR A 232 -17.81 -7.49 22.13
CA THR A 232 -17.09 -8.66 22.65
C THR A 232 -17.91 -9.41 23.70
N ASN A 233 -18.21 -10.69 23.41
CA ASN A 233 -18.85 -11.63 24.33
C ASN A 233 -17.85 -12.35 25.26
N GLY A 234 -16.53 -12.29 24.98
CA GLY A 234 -15.50 -13.00 25.74
C GLY A 234 -14.79 -12.15 26.81
N GLU A 235 -14.71 -12.66 28.04
CA GLU A 235 -13.91 -12.02 29.13
C GLU A 235 -12.41 -11.97 28.83
N VAL A 236 -11.89 -12.89 28.01
CA VAL A 236 -10.46 -12.96 27.64
C VAL A 236 -10.08 -11.73 26.80
N GLU A 237 -10.82 -11.44 25.73
CA GLU A 237 -10.60 -10.27 24.88
C GLU A 237 -10.62 -8.96 25.69
N ARG A 238 -11.60 -8.78 26.58
CA ARG A 238 -11.70 -7.58 27.44
C ARG A 238 -10.47 -7.41 28.35
N ARG A 239 -9.89 -8.50 28.83
CA ARG A 239 -8.67 -8.49 29.64
C ARG A 239 -7.45 -8.13 28.82
N ILE A 240 -7.31 -8.69 27.60
CA ILE A 240 -6.22 -8.35 26.68
C ILE A 240 -6.26 -6.86 26.32
N VAL A 241 -7.44 -6.32 25.97
CA VAL A 241 -7.61 -4.88 25.72
C VAL A 241 -7.13 -4.08 26.94
N SER A 242 -7.59 -4.44 28.14
CA SER A 242 -7.24 -3.72 29.37
C SER A 242 -5.74 -3.80 29.69
N GLN A 243 -5.12 -4.95 29.42
CA GLN A 243 -3.68 -5.15 29.56
C GLN A 243 -2.90 -4.29 28.56
N LEU A 244 -3.31 -4.25 27.29
CA LEU A 244 -2.68 -3.40 26.27
C LEU A 244 -2.77 -1.92 26.64
N LEU A 245 -3.94 -1.45 27.10
CA LEU A 245 -4.12 -0.08 27.59
C LEU A 245 -3.14 0.24 28.74
N THR A 246 -3.02 -0.69 29.69
CA THR A 246 -2.13 -0.54 30.85
C THR A 246 -0.66 -0.48 30.42
N LEU A 247 -0.25 -1.31 29.46
CA LEU A 247 1.11 -1.29 28.92
C LEU A 247 1.42 0.02 28.19
N MET A 248 0.51 0.49 27.32
CA MET A 248 0.65 1.78 26.61
C MET A 248 0.76 2.97 27.57
N ASP A 249 -0.06 3.00 28.63
CA ASP A 249 -0.01 4.04 29.65
C ASP A 249 1.29 3.95 30.47
N GLY A 250 1.73 2.73 30.77
CA GLY A 250 2.94 2.41 31.52
C GLY A 250 4.26 2.69 30.78
N LEU A 251 4.24 2.84 29.45
CA LEU A 251 5.41 3.23 28.67
C LEU A 251 5.97 4.57 29.19
N LYS A 252 7.17 4.50 29.77
CA LYS A 252 7.89 5.68 30.24
C LYS A 252 8.38 6.46 29.03
N SER A 253 8.25 7.79 29.05
CA SER A 253 8.74 8.65 27.96
C SER A 253 10.25 8.61 27.74
N ARG A 254 11.02 7.95 28.63
CA ARG A 254 12.46 7.72 28.49
C ARG A 254 12.81 6.36 27.86
N ALA A 255 11.83 5.50 27.63
CA ALA A 255 12.07 4.14 27.17
C ALA A 255 12.43 4.05 25.68
N HIS A 256 12.34 5.14 24.90
CA HIS A 256 12.60 5.14 23.45
C HIS A 256 11.91 3.99 22.69
N VAL A 257 10.70 3.64 23.14
CA VAL A 257 9.84 2.63 22.52
C VAL A 257 8.66 3.33 21.86
N ILE A 258 8.39 2.98 20.60
CA ILE A 258 7.22 3.46 19.85
C ILE A 258 6.37 2.26 19.45
N VAL A 259 5.05 2.39 19.61
CA VAL A 259 4.10 1.34 19.22
C VAL A 259 3.39 1.70 17.93
N ILE A 260 3.49 0.85 16.91
CA ILE A 260 2.78 0.99 15.65
C ILE A 260 1.71 -0.11 15.59
N GLY A 261 0.43 0.27 15.62
CA GLY A 261 -0.67 -0.67 15.38
C GLY A 261 -1.08 -0.66 13.91
N ALA A 262 -1.50 -1.79 13.36
CA ALA A 262 -2.07 -1.89 12.02
C ALA A 262 -3.43 -2.59 12.04
N THR A 263 -4.35 -2.11 11.22
CA THR A 263 -5.70 -2.68 11.06
C THR A 263 -6.27 -2.44 9.68
N ASN A 264 -7.17 -3.32 9.25
CA ASN A 264 -8.02 -3.06 8.08
C ASN A 264 -9.38 -2.46 8.48
N ARG A 265 -9.72 -2.48 9.77
CA ARG A 265 -11.04 -2.12 10.31
C ARG A 265 -10.88 -1.09 11.44
N PRO A 266 -10.56 0.18 11.13
CA PRO A 266 -10.31 1.19 12.17
C PRO A 266 -11.51 1.41 13.10
N ASN A 267 -12.72 1.09 12.65
CA ASN A 267 -13.97 1.23 13.38
C ASN A 267 -14.27 0.06 14.35
N SER A 268 -13.56 -1.07 14.27
CA SER A 268 -13.73 -2.21 15.18
C SER A 268 -12.90 -2.09 16.46
N ILE A 269 -11.88 -1.22 16.48
CA ILE A 269 -10.96 -1.04 17.59
C ILE A 269 -11.61 -0.30 18.77
N ASP A 270 -11.24 -0.68 19.99
CA ASP A 270 -11.63 0.01 21.23
C ASP A 270 -11.23 1.51 21.16
N PRO A 271 -12.19 2.45 21.26
CA PRO A 271 -11.91 3.89 21.18
C PRO A 271 -10.96 4.42 22.27
N ALA A 272 -10.77 3.69 23.37
CA ALA A 272 -9.82 4.06 24.40
C ALA A 272 -8.37 3.99 23.91
N LEU A 273 -8.05 3.14 22.94
CA LEU A 273 -6.71 3.06 22.34
C LEU A 273 -6.37 4.29 21.48
N LYS A 274 -7.38 4.93 20.90
CA LYS A 274 -7.26 6.12 20.03
C LYS A 274 -7.12 7.45 20.80
N ARG A 275 -7.06 7.39 22.13
CA ARG A 275 -6.92 8.58 22.97
C ARG A 275 -5.47 9.03 23.04
N PHE A 276 -5.29 10.35 23.21
CA PHE A 276 -3.98 10.95 23.43
C PHE A 276 -3.24 10.29 24.60
N GLY A 277 -1.96 10.01 24.40
CA GLY A 277 -1.09 9.22 25.27
C GLY A 277 -1.01 7.73 24.90
N ARG A 278 -1.67 7.29 23.82
CA ARG A 278 -1.67 5.90 23.32
C ARG A 278 -1.40 5.91 21.81
N PHE A 279 -2.40 5.66 20.96
CA PHE A 279 -2.29 5.96 19.53
C PHE A 279 -2.66 7.42 19.30
N ASP A 280 -1.65 8.28 19.34
CA ASP A 280 -1.79 9.74 19.24
C ASP A 280 -2.17 10.19 17.82
N ARG A 281 -1.91 9.33 16.83
CA ARG A 281 -2.11 9.60 15.41
C ARG A 281 -2.68 8.37 14.70
N GLU A 282 -3.63 8.61 13.82
CA GLU A 282 -4.16 7.63 12.88
C GLU A 282 -3.72 8.05 11.47
N ILE A 283 -3.13 7.12 10.70
CA ILE A 283 -2.61 7.36 9.36
C ILE A 283 -3.29 6.40 8.38
N ASP A 284 -3.93 6.99 7.36
CA ASP A 284 -4.61 6.27 6.28
C ASP A 284 -3.60 5.82 5.21
N ILE A 285 -3.31 4.52 5.20
CA ILE A 285 -2.58 3.80 4.15
C ILE A 285 -3.59 3.28 3.13
N GLY A 286 -4.21 4.23 2.42
CA GLY A 286 -5.23 4.00 1.41
C GLY A 286 -4.70 3.45 0.09
N VAL A 287 -5.59 3.39 -0.91
CA VAL A 287 -5.24 3.01 -2.29
C VAL A 287 -4.34 4.08 -2.92
N PRO A 288 -3.22 3.71 -3.55
CA PRO A 288 -2.34 4.67 -4.22
C PRO A 288 -2.99 5.34 -5.45
N ASP A 289 -2.62 6.60 -5.69
CA ASP A 289 -2.94 7.31 -6.92
C ASP A 289 -2.13 6.76 -8.11
N GLU A 290 -2.40 7.24 -9.32
CA GLU A 290 -1.71 6.80 -10.55
C GLU A 290 -0.18 6.87 -10.41
N ILE A 291 0.33 8.00 -9.90
CA ILE A 291 1.77 8.20 -9.66
C ILE A 291 2.30 7.17 -8.66
N GLY A 292 1.56 6.92 -7.58
CA GLY A 292 1.91 5.92 -6.59
C GLY A 292 1.90 4.50 -7.14
N ARG A 293 0.94 4.15 -8.00
CA ARG A 293 0.92 2.85 -8.68
C ARG A 293 2.11 2.69 -9.61
N LEU A 294 2.48 3.73 -10.35
CA LEU A 294 3.67 3.73 -11.19
C LEU A 294 4.95 3.49 -10.35
N GLU A 295 5.06 4.09 -9.16
CA GLU A 295 6.18 3.83 -8.25
C GLU A 295 6.25 2.37 -7.81
N VAL A 296 5.10 1.81 -7.40
CA VAL A 296 5.01 0.41 -6.99
C VAL A 296 5.35 -0.54 -8.14
N LEU A 297 4.84 -0.27 -9.34
CA LEU A 297 5.17 -1.03 -10.56
C LEU A 297 6.68 -0.98 -10.82
N ARG A 298 7.32 0.19 -10.72
CA ARG A 298 8.77 0.34 -10.89
C ARG A 298 9.57 -0.43 -9.83
N ILE A 299 9.08 -0.52 -8.60
CA ILE A 299 9.71 -1.32 -7.54
C ILE A 299 9.65 -2.80 -7.89
N HIS A 300 8.46 -3.33 -8.22
CA HIS A 300 8.30 -4.76 -8.53
C HIS A 300 8.96 -5.17 -9.85
N THR A 301 9.06 -4.26 -10.82
CA THR A 301 9.74 -4.52 -12.11
C THR A 301 11.22 -4.20 -12.11
N LYS A 302 11.77 -3.64 -11.02
CA LYS A 302 13.18 -3.21 -10.91
C LYS A 302 14.21 -4.29 -11.28
N ASN A 303 13.88 -5.55 -11.00
CA ASN A 303 14.71 -6.72 -11.27
C ASN A 303 14.09 -7.63 -12.35
N MET A 304 12.98 -7.22 -12.96
CA MET A 304 12.38 -7.95 -14.07
C MET A 304 13.02 -7.50 -15.38
N LYS A 305 13.33 -8.44 -16.25
CA LYS A 305 13.75 -8.12 -17.62
C LYS A 305 12.51 -7.79 -18.43
N LEU A 306 12.28 -6.50 -18.68
CA LEU A 306 11.20 -6.00 -19.52
C LEU A 306 11.69 -5.84 -20.96
N SER A 307 10.82 -6.04 -21.92
CA SER A 307 11.06 -5.62 -23.31
C SER A 307 10.72 -4.14 -23.52
N ASP A 308 11.22 -3.56 -24.60
CA ASP A 308 11.14 -2.11 -24.88
C ASP A 308 9.71 -1.61 -25.12
N ASP A 309 8.76 -2.51 -25.40
CA ASP A 309 7.34 -2.20 -25.63
C ASP A 309 6.52 -2.04 -24.33
N VAL A 310 7.07 -2.36 -23.16
CA VAL A 310 6.35 -2.28 -21.88
C VAL A 310 6.20 -0.83 -21.42
N ASP A 311 4.96 -0.34 -21.42
CA ASP A 311 4.62 0.99 -20.89
C ASP A 311 4.00 0.90 -19.48
N LEU A 312 4.83 1.10 -18.46
CA LEU A 312 4.39 1.11 -17.05
C LEU A 312 3.47 2.30 -16.72
N GLU A 313 3.55 3.42 -17.45
CA GLU A 313 2.66 4.56 -17.22
C GLU A 313 1.25 4.21 -17.68
N ARG A 314 1.10 3.59 -18.86
CA ARG A 314 -0.17 3.04 -19.32
C ARG A 314 -0.75 2.02 -18.34
N ILE A 315 0.06 1.07 -17.87
CA ILE A 315 -0.39 0.06 -16.89
C ILE A 315 -0.81 0.72 -15.57
N SER A 316 -0.11 1.76 -15.11
CA SER A 316 -0.50 2.50 -13.91
C SER A 316 -1.86 3.20 -14.04
N LYS A 317 -2.21 3.66 -15.25
CA LYS A 317 -3.53 4.19 -15.58
C LYS A 317 -4.58 3.11 -15.60
N GLU A 318 -4.31 1.92 -16.12
CA GLU A 318 -5.33 0.86 -16.21
C GLU A 318 -5.61 0.14 -14.87
N THR A 319 -4.73 0.29 -13.87
CA THR A 319 -4.81 -0.39 -12.56
C THR A 319 -5.58 0.39 -11.49
N HIS A 320 -6.73 0.96 -11.83
CA HIS A 320 -7.58 1.69 -10.88
C HIS A 320 -7.98 0.82 -9.68
N GLY A 321 -7.82 1.35 -8.47
CA GLY A 321 -8.19 0.62 -7.25
C GLY A 321 -7.16 -0.40 -6.75
N TYR A 322 -6.07 -0.64 -7.50
CA TYR A 322 -5.05 -1.64 -7.13
C TYR A 322 -4.22 -1.13 -5.96
N VAL A 323 -4.03 -1.99 -4.95
CA VAL A 323 -3.08 -1.76 -3.86
C VAL A 323 -1.71 -2.37 -4.17
N GLY A 324 -0.73 -2.15 -3.30
CA GLY A 324 0.63 -2.66 -3.49
C GLY A 324 0.69 -4.18 -3.76
N ALA A 325 -0.07 -4.96 -2.99
CA ALA A 325 -0.17 -6.41 -3.19
C ALA A 325 -0.78 -6.80 -4.53
N ASP A 326 -1.76 -6.03 -5.05
CA ASP A 326 -2.39 -6.31 -6.35
C ASP A 326 -1.41 -6.04 -7.49
N LEU A 327 -0.64 -4.95 -7.41
CA LEU A 327 0.38 -4.63 -8.39
C LEU A 327 1.54 -5.63 -8.36
N ALA A 328 1.92 -6.11 -7.17
CA ALA A 328 2.88 -7.19 -7.02
C ALA A 328 2.39 -8.48 -7.71
N ALA A 329 1.13 -8.84 -7.48
CA ALA A 329 0.49 -9.99 -8.10
C ALA A 329 0.40 -9.83 -9.63
N LEU A 330 0.06 -8.64 -10.12
CA LEU A 330 0.02 -8.32 -11.55
C LEU A 330 1.38 -8.53 -12.22
N CYS A 331 2.45 -7.96 -11.65
CA CYS A 331 3.81 -8.15 -12.16
C CYS A 331 4.24 -9.62 -12.12
N THR A 332 3.84 -10.35 -11.06
CA THR A 332 4.14 -11.77 -10.91
C THR A 332 3.43 -12.61 -11.97
N GLU A 333 2.14 -12.35 -12.23
CA GLU A 333 1.39 -13.07 -13.26
C GLU A 333 1.94 -12.78 -14.66
N ALA A 334 2.33 -11.53 -14.96
CA ALA A 334 2.99 -11.19 -16.22
C ALA A 334 4.32 -11.94 -16.38
N ALA A 335 5.11 -12.07 -15.32
CA ALA A 335 6.35 -12.85 -15.34
C ALA A 335 6.08 -14.35 -15.52
N LEU A 336 5.08 -14.90 -14.83
CA LEU A 336 4.69 -16.30 -14.95
C LEU A 336 4.19 -16.63 -16.36
N GLN A 337 3.48 -15.70 -17.01
CA GLN A 337 3.05 -15.88 -18.39
C GLN A 337 4.24 -15.99 -19.34
N CYS A 338 5.25 -15.12 -19.18
CA CYS A 338 6.51 -15.22 -19.92
C CYS A 338 7.21 -16.57 -19.70
N ILE A 339 7.17 -17.11 -18.47
CA ILE A 339 7.77 -18.42 -18.15
C ILE A 339 6.98 -19.54 -18.83
N ARG A 340 5.63 -19.52 -18.76
CA ARG A 340 4.76 -20.53 -19.36
C ARG A 340 4.99 -20.68 -20.86
N GLU A 341 5.19 -19.57 -21.59
CA GLU A 341 5.49 -19.61 -23.03
C GLU A 341 6.80 -20.31 -23.37
N LYS A 342 7.73 -20.38 -22.42
CA LYS A 342 9.03 -21.03 -22.60
C LYS A 342 9.08 -22.43 -22.01
N MET A 343 8.05 -22.87 -21.26
CA MET A 343 8.01 -24.20 -20.65
C MET A 343 8.09 -25.34 -21.67
N ASP A 344 7.57 -25.16 -22.88
CA ASP A 344 7.64 -26.17 -23.94
C ASP A 344 9.08 -26.39 -24.47
N VAL A 345 9.99 -25.46 -24.18
CA VAL A 345 11.39 -25.46 -24.65
C VAL A 345 12.37 -25.79 -23.52
N ILE A 346 11.93 -25.66 -22.26
CA ILE A 346 12.75 -25.95 -21.07
C ILE A 346 12.57 -27.43 -20.71
N ASP A 347 13.66 -28.19 -20.70
CA ASP A 347 13.65 -29.52 -20.10
C ASP A 347 13.66 -29.38 -18.57
N LEU A 348 12.56 -29.78 -17.93
CA LEU A 348 12.39 -29.70 -16.47
C LEU A 348 13.19 -30.77 -15.73
N GLU A 349 13.72 -31.78 -16.43
CA GLU A 349 14.53 -32.85 -15.85
C GLU A 349 16.02 -32.46 -15.72
N ASP A 350 16.45 -31.40 -16.41
CA ASP A 350 17.84 -30.93 -16.39
C ASP A 350 18.09 -29.95 -15.23
N GLU A 351 19.25 -30.03 -14.59
CA GLU A 351 19.60 -29.18 -13.42
C GLU A 351 19.96 -27.74 -13.83
N SER A 352 20.15 -27.48 -15.12
CA SER A 352 20.55 -26.16 -15.63
C SER A 352 19.78 -25.77 -16.89
N ILE A 353 19.41 -24.49 -16.99
CA ILE A 353 18.73 -23.93 -18.16
C ILE A 353 19.78 -23.29 -19.07
N ASP A 354 19.67 -23.52 -20.38
CA ASP A 354 20.56 -22.90 -21.38
C ASP A 354 20.53 -21.36 -21.26
N ALA A 355 21.73 -20.76 -21.25
CA ALA A 355 21.91 -19.32 -21.23
C ALA A 355 21.23 -18.61 -22.42
N GLU A 356 21.14 -19.25 -23.59
CA GLU A 356 20.41 -18.69 -24.75
C GLU A 356 18.91 -18.55 -24.46
N ILE A 357 18.30 -19.55 -23.80
CA ILE A 357 16.88 -19.50 -23.40
C ILE A 357 16.67 -18.37 -22.40
N LEU A 358 17.50 -18.30 -21.34
CA LEU A 358 17.46 -17.25 -20.33
C LEU A 358 17.66 -15.85 -20.94
N ASN A 359 18.57 -15.72 -21.91
CA ASN A 359 18.79 -14.46 -22.62
C ASN A 359 17.63 -14.08 -23.56
N SER A 360 16.83 -15.04 -24.00
CA SER A 360 15.67 -14.78 -24.85
C SER A 360 14.41 -14.37 -24.09
N MET A 361 14.28 -14.67 -22.79
CA MET A 361 13.06 -14.30 -22.06
C MET A 361 13.10 -12.84 -21.60
N ALA A 362 12.00 -12.14 -21.85
CA ALA A 362 11.73 -10.78 -21.44
C ALA A 362 10.20 -10.65 -21.31
N VAL A 363 9.75 -9.96 -20.27
CA VAL A 363 8.32 -9.72 -20.05
C VAL A 363 7.85 -8.62 -20.99
N THR A 364 6.86 -8.91 -21.82
CA THR A 364 6.28 -8.03 -22.83
C THR A 364 5.00 -7.35 -22.39
N ASP A 365 4.56 -6.36 -23.18
CA ASP A 365 3.29 -5.66 -22.94
C ASP A 365 2.08 -6.61 -23.05
N GLU A 366 2.16 -7.64 -23.90
CA GLU A 366 1.12 -8.67 -24.02
C GLU A 366 0.97 -9.51 -22.75
N HIS A 367 2.07 -9.81 -22.05
CA HIS A 367 1.98 -10.49 -20.76
C HIS A 367 1.24 -9.65 -19.72
N PHE A 368 1.49 -8.34 -19.68
CA PHE A 368 0.77 -7.43 -18.79
C PHE A 368 -0.71 -7.30 -19.16
N LYS A 369 -1.04 -7.22 -20.46
CA LYS A 369 -2.45 -7.23 -20.93
C LYS A 369 -3.18 -8.51 -20.51
N THR A 370 -2.52 -9.65 -20.63
CA THR A 370 -3.08 -10.94 -20.22
C THR A 370 -3.29 -10.99 -18.71
N ALA A 371 -2.32 -10.53 -17.94
CA ALA A 371 -2.40 -10.47 -16.48
C ALA A 371 -3.52 -9.51 -16.00
N LEU A 372 -3.69 -8.36 -16.65
CA LEU A 372 -4.79 -7.43 -16.36
C LEU A 372 -6.17 -8.05 -16.59
N GLY A 373 -6.30 -8.93 -17.59
CA GLY A 373 -7.55 -9.64 -17.88
C GLY A 373 -7.95 -10.67 -16.83
N THR A 374 -7.02 -11.10 -15.97
CA THR A 374 -7.26 -12.13 -14.94
C THR A 374 -7.17 -11.58 -13.51
N SER A 375 -6.58 -10.40 -13.30
CA SER A 375 -6.41 -9.80 -11.98
C SER A 375 -7.63 -8.97 -11.55
N ASN A 376 -8.12 -9.22 -10.33
CA ASN A 376 -9.14 -8.40 -9.67
C ASN A 376 -8.54 -7.68 -8.44
N PRO A 377 -8.71 -6.35 -8.32
CA PRO A 377 -8.15 -5.57 -7.20
C PRO A 377 -8.74 -6.00 -5.85
N SER A 378 -7.89 -6.11 -4.83
CA SER A 378 -8.26 -6.56 -3.49
C SER A 378 -9.09 -5.54 -2.73
N ALA A 379 -8.89 -4.23 -2.99
CA ALA A 379 -9.70 -3.17 -2.40
C ALA A 379 -11.19 -3.24 -2.79
N LEU A 380 -11.51 -3.91 -3.90
CA LEU A 380 -12.87 -4.02 -4.43
C LEU A 380 -13.60 -5.30 -4.00
N ARG A 381 -12.95 -6.20 -3.23
CA ARG A 381 -13.50 -7.53 -2.89
C ARG A 381 -14.47 -7.56 -1.70
N GLU A 382 -14.47 -6.56 -0.81
CA GLU A 382 -15.31 -6.56 0.41
C GLU A 382 -16.71 -5.90 0.26
N THR A 383 -17.04 -5.38 -0.92
CA THR A 383 -18.39 -5.03 -1.44
C THR A 383 -18.15 -4.75 -2.92
N VAL A 384 -18.89 -5.39 -3.82
CA VAL A 384 -18.58 -5.44 -5.27
C VAL A 384 -18.43 -4.04 -5.87
N VAL A 385 -17.21 -3.52 -5.87
CA VAL A 385 -16.87 -2.29 -6.60
C VAL A 385 -16.56 -2.74 -8.02
N GLU A 386 -17.41 -2.34 -8.95
CA GLU A 386 -17.28 -2.68 -10.35
C GLU A 386 -16.51 -1.58 -11.07
N VAL A 387 -15.66 -1.98 -12.03
CA VAL A 387 -15.21 -1.05 -13.07
C VAL A 387 -16.25 -1.16 -14.19
N PRO A 388 -17.08 -0.12 -14.41
CA PRO A 388 -18.12 -0.18 -15.42
C PRO A 388 -17.49 -0.19 -16.82
N ASN A 389 -18.09 -0.96 -17.73
CA ASN A 389 -17.66 -1.08 -19.12
C ASN A 389 -18.72 -0.57 -20.13
N VAL A 390 -19.74 0.13 -19.63
CA VAL A 390 -20.83 0.68 -20.43
C VAL A 390 -20.45 2.10 -20.85
N SER A 391 -20.62 2.45 -22.11
CA SER A 391 -20.38 3.79 -22.66
C SER A 391 -21.70 4.52 -22.97
N TRP A 392 -21.65 5.81 -23.29
CA TRP A 392 -22.83 6.53 -23.77
C TRP A 392 -23.41 5.97 -25.08
N GLU A 393 -22.60 5.29 -25.89
CA GLU A 393 -23.01 4.67 -27.16
C GLU A 393 -23.86 3.42 -26.94
N ASP A 394 -23.64 2.72 -25.83
CA ASP A 394 -24.40 1.51 -25.45
C ASP A 394 -25.83 1.83 -24.98
N ILE A 395 -26.16 3.10 -24.76
CA ILE A 395 -27.46 3.56 -24.27
C ILE A 395 -28.20 4.32 -25.38
N GLY A 396 -29.30 3.76 -25.87
CA GLY A 396 -30.14 4.44 -26.86
C GLY A 396 -30.97 5.59 -26.26
N GLY A 397 -30.98 6.75 -26.91
CA GLY A 397 -31.86 7.88 -26.58
C GLY A 397 -31.44 8.67 -25.32
N LEU A 398 -32.42 9.33 -24.68
CA LEU A 398 -32.22 10.13 -23.44
C LEU A 398 -31.19 11.27 -23.56
N GLU A 399 -30.98 11.85 -24.74
CA GLU A 399 -29.92 12.85 -25.00
C GLU A 399 -29.94 14.05 -24.04
N ASN A 400 -31.12 14.50 -23.62
CA ASN A 400 -31.23 15.57 -22.64
C ASN A 400 -30.73 15.14 -21.25
N VAL A 401 -31.04 13.92 -20.82
CA VAL A 401 -30.61 13.36 -19.53
C VAL A 401 -29.11 13.05 -19.55
N LYS A 402 -28.58 12.52 -20.66
CA LYS A 402 -27.15 12.30 -20.85
C LYS A 402 -26.39 13.62 -20.69
N ARG A 403 -26.82 14.68 -21.39
CA ARG A 403 -26.21 16.02 -21.30
C ARG A 403 -26.27 16.57 -19.87
N GLU A 404 -27.41 16.46 -19.21
CA GLU A 404 -27.56 16.93 -17.82
C GLU A 404 -26.62 16.18 -16.86
N LEU A 405 -26.41 14.87 -17.06
CA LEU A 405 -25.47 14.10 -16.28
C LEU A 405 -24.01 14.45 -16.55
N GLN A 406 -23.66 14.73 -17.81
CA GLN A 406 -22.33 15.23 -18.14
C GLN A 406 -22.05 16.55 -17.40
N GLU A 407 -23.01 17.47 -17.41
CA GLU A 407 -22.88 18.77 -16.74
C GLU A 407 -22.82 18.64 -15.20
N THR A 408 -23.59 17.70 -14.64
CA THR A 408 -23.81 17.57 -13.18
C THR A 408 -22.78 16.66 -12.50
N VAL A 409 -22.26 15.65 -13.20
CA VAL A 409 -21.35 14.63 -12.64
C VAL A 409 -19.98 14.67 -13.32
N GLN A 410 -19.92 14.65 -14.65
CA GLN A 410 -18.64 14.56 -15.38
C GLN A 410 -17.81 15.87 -15.31
N TYR A 411 -18.43 17.02 -15.56
CA TYR A 411 -17.71 18.31 -15.56
C TYR A 411 -17.08 18.67 -14.21
N PRO A 412 -17.73 18.44 -13.05
CA PRO A 412 -17.08 18.59 -11.76
C PRO A 412 -15.83 17.72 -11.56
N VAL A 413 -15.80 16.53 -12.16
CA VAL A 413 -14.67 15.59 -12.07
C VAL A 413 -13.54 16.01 -13.00
N GLU A 414 -13.86 16.35 -14.25
CA GLU A 414 -12.86 16.68 -15.28
C GLU A 414 -12.30 18.10 -15.16
N HIS A 415 -13.05 19.03 -14.57
CA HIS A 415 -12.70 20.45 -14.51
C HIS A 415 -12.86 21.10 -13.12
N PRO A 416 -12.33 20.50 -12.04
CA PRO A 416 -12.49 21.00 -10.68
C PRO A 416 -12.00 22.45 -10.50
N GLU A 417 -10.95 22.84 -11.23
CA GLU A 417 -10.36 24.18 -11.19
C GLU A 417 -11.33 25.28 -11.68
N LYS A 418 -12.23 24.95 -12.62
CA LYS A 418 -13.24 25.91 -13.10
C LYS A 418 -14.29 26.15 -12.03
N PHE A 419 -14.77 25.09 -11.37
CA PHE A 419 -15.76 25.22 -10.30
C PHE A 419 -15.22 26.03 -9.12
N GLU A 420 -13.98 25.78 -8.72
CA GLU A 420 -13.30 26.57 -7.67
C GLU A 420 -13.14 28.04 -8.08
N LYS A 421 -12.72 28.31 -9.32
CA LYS A 421 -12.57 29.67 -9.85
C LYS A 421 -13.89 30.46 -9.88
N PHE A 422 -15.00 29.79 -10.19
CA PHE A 422 -16.34 30.41 -10.22
C PHE A 422 -17.07 30.36 -8.87
N GLY A 423 -16.45 29.81 -7.81
CA GLY A 423 -17.07 29.67 -6.50
C GLY A 423 -18.31 28.78 -6.50
N MET A 424 -18.39 27.84 -7.45
CA MET A 424 -19.51 26.89 -7.57
C MET A 424 -19.20 25.62 -6.79
N SER A 425 -20.17 25.16 -6.01
CA SER A 425 -20.11 23.86 -5.35
C SER A 425 -20.76 22.81 -6.26
N PRO A 426 -20.10 21.68 -6.55
CA PRO A 426 -20.71 20.61 -7.31
C PRO A 426 -21.91 20.02 -6.55
N SER A 427 -22.91 19.54 -7.30
CA SER A 427 -24.05 18.82 -6.74
C SER A 427 -23.57 17.54 -6.05
N LYS A 428 -24.09 17.29 -4.85
CA LYS A 428 -23.67 16.13 -4.04
C LYS A 428 -24.27 14.80 -4.50
N GLY A 429 -25.34 14.84 -5.28
CA GLY A 429 -25.95 13.64 -5.84
C GLY A 429 -27.06 13.92 -6.82
N VAL A 430 -27.53 12.86 -7.48
CA VAL A 430 -28.61 12.86 -8.47
C VAL A 430 -29.59 11.74 -8.14
N LEU A 431 -30.90 11.99 -8.30
CA LEU A 431 -31.93 10.97 -8.18
C LEU A 431 -32.52 10.63 -9.56
N PHE A 432 -32.33 9.40 -10.01
CA PHE A 432 -33.00 8.84 -11.16
C PHE A 432 -34.38 8.31 -10.78
N TYR A 433 -35.41 8.77 -11.48
CA TYR A 433 -36.74 8.21 -11.37
C TYR A 433 -37.34 7.93 -12.75
N GLY A 434 -38.24 6.95 -12.81
CA GLY A 434 -38.93 6.56 -14.04
C GLY A 434 -39.47 5.14 -13.96
N PRO A 435 -40.08 4.61 -15.02
CA PRO A 435 -40.59 3.24 -15.03
C PRO A 435 -39.47 2.20 -14.79
N PRO A 436 -39.81 1.00 -14.27
CA PRO A 436 -38.87 -0.10 -14.18
C PRO A 436 -38.38 -0.52 -15.58
N GLY A 437 -37.11 -0.95 -15.67
CA GLY A 437 -36.52 -1.41 -16.93
C GLY A 437 -36.10 -0.30 -17.91
N CYS A 438 -36.16 0.98 -17.54
CA CYS A 438 -35.72 2.10 -18.40
C CYS A 438 -34.20 2.36 -18.39
N GLY A 439 -33.39 1.40 -17.94
CA GLY A 439 -31.93 1.51 -18.00
C GLY A 439 -31.28 2.46 -16.99
N LYS A 440 -31.93 2.79 -15.85
CA LYS A 440 -31.36 3.66 -14.80
C LYS A 440 -29.99 3.16 -14.29
N THR A 441 -29.86 1.86 -14.03
CA THR A 441 -28.61 1.22 -13.63
C THR A 441 -27.55 1.30 -14.74
N LEU A 442 -27.93 1.11 -16.01
CA LEU A 442 -27.01 1.22 -17.15
C LEU A 442 -26.51 2.66 -17.33
N LEU A 443 -27.40 3.65 -17.16
CA LEU A 443 -27.07 5.08 -17.20
C LEU A 443 -26.05 5.45 -16.11
N ALA A 444 -26.24 4.92 -14.89
CA ALA A 444 -25.31 5.11 -13.78
C ALA A 444 -23.93 4.47 -14.05
N LYS A 445 -23.90 3.29 -14.69
CA LYS A 445 -22.65 2.65 -15.11
C LYS A 445 -21.95 3.44 -16.23
N ALA A 446 -22.70 3.98 -17.19
CA ALA A 446 -22.12 4.78 -18.26
C ALA A 446 -21.45 6.06 -17.75
N ILE A 447 -22.13 6.84 -16.90
CA ILE A 447 -21.51 8.05 -16.32
C ILE A 447 -20.27 7.71 -15.48
N ALA A 448 -20.29 6.60 -14.74
CA ALA A 448 -19.14 6.17 -13.96
C ALA A 448 -17.94 5.77 -14.84
N ASN A 449 -18.18 5.07 -15.96
CA ASN A 449 -17.13 4.71 -16.92
C ASN A 449 -16.51 5.96 -17.58
N GLU A 450 -17.35 6.90 -17.98
CA GLU A 450 -16.93 8.16 -18.62
C GLU A 450 -16.12 9.05 -17.68
N CYS A 451 -16.45 9.03 -16.38
CA CYS A 451 -15.67 9.71 -15.35
C CYS A 451 -14.41 8.93 -14.91
N GLN A 452 -14.15 7.76 -15.49
CA GLN A 452 -13.12 6.81 -15.04
C GLN A 452 -13.19 6.54 -13.51
N ALA A 453 -14.42 6.47 -13.00
CA ALA A 453 -14.70 6.34 -11.57
C ALA A 453 -15.09 4.90 -11.21
N ASN A 454 -14.68 4.47 -10.02
CA ASN A 454 -15.10 3.21 -9.44
C ASN A 454 -16.62 3.20 -9.21
N PHE A 455 -17.33 2.11 -9.51
CA PHE A 455 -18.79 2.03 -9.37
C PHE A 455 -19.18 1.10 -8.22
N ILE A 456 -19.88 1.62 -7.22
CA ILE A 456 -20.39 0.82 -6.10
C ILE A 456 -21.92 0.79 -6.22
N SER A 457 -22.47 -0.37 -6.57
CA SER A 457 -23.92 -0.57 -6.63
C SER A 457 -24.42 -1.18 -5.32
N ILE A 458 -25.47 -0.62 -4.76
CA ILE A 458 -26.13 -1.10 -3.55
C ILE A 458 -27.61 -1.23 -3.85
N LYS A 459 -28.18 -2.40 -3.62
CA LYS A 459 -29.64 -2.57 -3.69
C LYS A 459 -30.25 -2.22 -2.34
N GLY A 460 -31.34 -1.46 -2.31
CA GLY A 460 -31.94 -1.04 -1.04
C GLY A 460 -32.30 -2.21 -0.10
N LEU A 461 -32.73 -3.36 -0.64
CA LEU A 461 -32.96 -4.58 0.15
C LEU A 461 -31.68 -5.15 0.81
N GLU A 462 -30.50 -4.95 0.23
CA GLU A 462 -29.23 -5.41 0.82
C GLU A 462 -28.88 -4.60 2.08
N LEU A 463 -29.23 -3.31 2.12
CA LEU A 463 -29.05 -2.46 3.31
C LEU A 463 -29.92 -2.90 4.49
N LEU A 464 -31.07 -3.54 4.22
CA LEU A 464 -31.98 -4.06 5.24
C LEU A 464 -31.59 -5.48 5.71
N THR A 465 -31.07 -6.30 4.79
CA THR A 465 -30.85 -7.75 5.03
C THR A 465 -29.46 -8.11 5.51
N MET A 466 -28.47 -7.21 5.37
CA MET A 466 -27.14 -7.40 5.95
C MET A 466 -27.17 -7.31 7.48
N TRP A 467 -27.58 -8.43 8.10
CA TRP A 467 -27.51 -8.80 9.51
C TRP A 467 -28.44 -8.02 10.45
N PHE A 468 -29.48 -8.71 10.93
CA PHE A 468 -30.40 -8.29 11.99
C PHE A 468 -29.61 -7.65 13.17
N GLY A 469 -29.52 -6.31 13.21
CA GLY A 469 -28.97 -5.55 14.33
C GLY A 469 -27.95 -4.44 14.03
N GLU A 470 -27.28 -4.41 12.87
CA GLU A 470 -26.14 -3.48 12.62
C GLU A 470 -26.25 -2.58 11.36
N SER A 471 -27.47 -2.32 10.89
CA SER A 471 -27.72 -1.62 9.61
C SER A 471 -27.04 -0.25 9.48
N GLU A 472 -26.91 0.54 10.56
CA GLU A 472 -26.23 1.85 10.55
C GLU A 472 -24.71 1.75 10.34
N ALA A 473 -24.06 0.75 10.94
CA ALA A 473 -22.61 0.58 10.82
C ALA A 473 -22.23 0.21 9.38
N ASN A 474 -23.08 -0.57 8.72
CA ASN A 474 -22.90 -0.97 7.31
C ASN A 474 -23.00 0.23 6.37
N VAL A 475 -23.94 1.16 6.61
CA VAL A 475 -24.03 2.41 5.85
C VAL A 475 -22.72 3.19 5.99
N ARG A 476 -22.19 3.37 7.21
CA ARG A 476 -20.90 4.06 7.40
C ARG A 476 -19.76 3.38 6.66
N GLU A 477 -19.68 2.06 6.75
CA GLU A 477 -18.64 1.28 6.08
C GLU A 477 -18.69 1.41 4.56
N ILE A 478 -19.89 1.41 3.97
CA ILE A 478 -20.09 1.64 2.54
C ILE A 478 -19.57 3.02 2.11
N PHE A 479 -19.91 4.07 2.87
CA PHE A 479 -19.43 5.42 2.57
C PHE A 479 -17.92 5.58 2.82
N ASP A 480 -17.37 4.93 3.85
CA ASP A 480 -15.92 4.86 4.08
C ASP A 480 -15.20 4.19 2.91
N LYS A 481 -15.75 3.09 2.38
CA LYS A 481 -15.24 2.40 1.19
C LYS A 481 -15.31 3.29 -0.05
N ALA A 482 -16.45 3.92 -0.32
CA ALA A 482 -16.59 4.87 -1.43
C ALA A 482 -15.56 6.02 -1.33
N ARG A 483 -15.30 6.51 -0.10
CA ARG A 483 -14.26 7.52 0.19
C ARG A 483 -12.83 7.00 -0.02
N GLY A 484 -12.58 5.72 0.24
CA GLY A 484 -11.29 5.05 0.01
C GLY A 484 -11.03 4.73 -1.45
N SER A 485 -12.09 4.51 -2.22
CA SER A 485 -12.06 4.19 -3.66
C SER A 485 -12.32 5.41 -4.55
N ALA A 486 -12.20 6.63 -4.04
CA ALA A 486 -12.41 7.84 -4.84
C ALA A 486 -11.34 7.95 -5.97
N PRO A 487 -11.70 8.38 -7.21
CA PRO A 487 -13.02 8.81 -7.65
C PRO A 487 -14.04 7.66 -7.74
N CYS A 488 -15.24 7.87 -7.20
CA CYS A 488 -16.24 6.80 -7.06
C CYS A 488 -17.67 7.30 -7.27
N VAL A 489 -18.48 6.52 -7.99
CA VAL A 489 -19.93 6.67 -8.08
C VAL A 489 -20.59 5.64 -7.16
N LEU A 490 -21.31 6.14 -6.15
CA LEU A 490 -22.08 5.35 -5.20
C LEU A 490 -23.55 5.31 -5.67
N PHE A 491 -23.96 4.17 -6.22
CA PHE A 491 -25.28 3.97 -6.81
C PHE A 491 -26.20 3.19 -5.86
N PHE A 492 -27.27 3.83 -5.40
CA PHE A 492 -28.33 3.21 -4.61
C PHE A 492 -29.50 2.85 -5.51
N ASP A 493 -29.62 1.57 -5.87
CA ASP A 493 -30.74 1.04 -6.64
C ASP A 493 -31.92 0.67 -5.73
N GLU A 494 -33.15 0.79 -6.25
CA GLU A 494 -34.39 0.53 -5.50
C GLU A 494 -34.44 1.29 -4.16
N LEU A 495 -34.10 2.58 -4.19
CA LEU A 495 -34.04 3.44 -3.00
C LEU A 495 -35.41 3.53 -2.29
N ASP A 496 -36.49 3.34 -3.05
CA ASP A 496 -37.87 3.21 -2.54
C ASP A 496 -38.09 2.02 -1.59
N SER A 497 -37.18 1.04 -1.52
CA SER A 497 -37.28 -0.05 -0.54
C SER A 497 -36.83 0.34 0.87
N ILE A 498 -36.01 1.39 1.02
CA ILE A 498 -35.45 1.83 2.31
C ILE A 498 -35.87 3.23 2.73
N ALA A 499 -36.30 4.06 1.79
CA ALA A 499 -36.59 5.47 2.05
C ALA A 499 -38.07 5.81 1.88
N THR A 500 -38.95 4.95 2.37
CA THR A 500 -40.40 5.21 2.32
C THR A 500 -40.81 6.29 3.31
N GLN A 501 -41.72 7.16 2.87
CA GLN A 501 -42.26 8.26 3.66
C GLN A 501 -42.92 7.76 4.96
N VAL A 502 -42.40 8.20 6.09
CA VAL A 502 -42.85 7.81 7.43
C VAL A 502 -44.24 8.40 7.72
N GLY A 503 -45.25 7.54 7.92
CA GLY A 503 -46.55 8.00 8.43
C GLY A 503 -47.78 7.08 8.29
N SER A 504 -47.72 5.94 7.60
CA SER A 504 -48.96 5.22 7.23
C SER A 504 -49.23 3.87 7.92
N SER A 505 -48.27 3.29 8.65
CA SER A 505 -48.44 1.96 9.26
C SER A 505 -48.25 2.00 10.77
N VAL A 506 -49.35 2.26 11.48
CA VAL A 506 -49.47 2.03 12.93
C VAL A 506 -49.45 0.51 13.16
N GLY A 507 -48.29 -0.01 13.55
CA GLY A 507 -48.14 -1.36 14.10
C GLY A 507 -47.57 -2.40 13.15
N ASP A 508 -46.25 -2.38 12.95
CA ASP A 508 -45.36 -3.54 13.22
C ASP A 508 -43.90 -3.18 12.88
N ALA A 509 -42.96 -3.60 13.74
CA ALA A 509 -41.54 -3.86 13.42
C ALA A 509 -40.63 -2.83 12.67
N GLY A 510 -40.96 -1.53 12.58
CA GLY A 510 -40.34 -0.61 11.59
C GLY A 510 -39.12 0.25 11.91
N GLY A 511 -38.49 0.21 13.10
CA GLY A 511 -37.45 1.19 13.47
C GLY A 511 -36.04 1.00 12.85
N ALA A 512 -35.83 -0.02 12.02
CA ALA A 512 -34.53 -0.27 11.38
C ALA A 512 -34.34 0.56 10.10
N ALA A 513 -35.38 0.69 9.27
CA ALA A 513 -35.34 1.49 8.05
C ALA A 513 -35.10 2.98 8.36
N ASP A 514 -35.79 3.52 9.37
CA ASP A 514 -35.63 4.92 9.81
C ASP A 514 -34.20 5.22 10.28
N ARG A 515 -33.57 4.27 10.97
CA ARG A 515 -32.18 4.39 11.45
C ARG A 515 -31.18 4.37 10.29
N VAL A 516 -31.40 3.50 9.31
CA VAL A 516 -30.61 3.44 8.07
C VAL A 516 -30.74 4.74 7.28
N LEU A 517 -31.97 5.26 7.12
CA LEU A 517 -32.25 6.50 6.39
C LEU A 517 -31.55 7.70 7.04
N ASN A 518 -31.67 7.86 8.36
CA ASN A 518 -31.00 8.94 9.09
C ASN A 518 -29.47 8.85 8.99
N GLN A 519 -28.92 7.63 9.03
CA GLN A 519 -27.48 7.43 8.86
C GLN A 519 -27.02 7.74 7.43
N LEU A 520 -27.82 7.40 6.42
CA LEU A 520 -27.54 7.70 5.01
C LEU A 520 -27.52 9.22 4.78
N LEU A 521 -28.50 9.96 5.32
CA LEU A 521 -28.51 11.43 5.31
C LEU A 521 -27.27 12.02 5.99
N THR A 522 -26.90 11.49 7.16
CA THR A 522 -25.71 11.94 7.91
C THR A 522 -24.43 11.78 7.08
N GLU A 523 -24.26 10.66 6.38
CA GLU A 523 -23.09 10.45 5.51
C GLU A 523 -23.13 11.34 4.25
N MET A 524 -24.30 11.53 3.63
CA MET A 524 -24.49 12.43 2.49
C MET A 524 -24.12 13.88 2.85
N ASP A 525 -24.55 14.36 4.01
CA ASP A 525 -24.24 15.71 4.50
C ASP A 525 -22.77 15.86 4.88
N GLY A 526 -22.20 14.82 5.51
CA GLY A 526 -20.81 14.74 5.92
C GLY A 526 -19.79 14.62 4.77
N MET A 527 -20.25 14.44 3.52
CA MET A 527 -19.36 14.40 2.36
C MET A 527 -18.72 15.76 2.11
N SER A 528 -17.39 15.85 2.31
CA SER A 528 -16.60 17.03 1.97
C SER A 528 -16.35 17.12 0.46
N ALA A 529 -16.40 18.32 -0.11
CA ALA A 529 -16.13 18.58 -1.54
C ALA A 529 -14.72 18.16 -2.03
N LYS A 530 -13.81 17.76 -1.13
CA LYS A 530 -12.42 17.38 -1.47
C LYS A 530 -12.25 15.93 -1.93
N LYS A 531 -13.21 15.04 -1.66
CA LYS A 531 -13.18 13.65 -2.16
C LYS A 531 -14.28 13.50 -3.22
N THR A 532 -13.89 13.11 -4.44
CA THR A 532 -14.77 12.98 -5.63
C THR A 532 -15.64 11.73 -5.55
N VAL A 533 -16.52 11.67 -4.56
CA VAL A 533 -17.56 10.64 -4.46
C VAL A 533 -18.89 11.25 -4.87
N PHE A 534 -19.53 10.64 -5.87
CA PHE A 534 -20.81 11.08 -6.41
C PHE A 534 -21.90 10.08 -6.05
N ILE A 535 -23.03 10.57 -5.55
CA ILE A 535 -24.12 9.72 -5.12
C ILE A 535 -25.21 9.73 -6.18
N ILE A 536 -25.64 8.55 -6.62
CA ILE A 536 -26.75 8.41 -7.55
C ILE A 536 -27.79 7.50 -6.90
N GLY A 537 -28.99 8.03 -6.62
CA GLY A 537 -30.13 7.22 -6.21
C GLY A 537 -30.96 6.81 -7.44
N ALA A 538 -31.56 5.63 -7.42
CA ALA A 538 -32.55 5.22 -8.41
C ALA A 538 -33.82 4.70 -7.75
N THR A 539 -34.96 5.11 -8.28
CA THR A 539 -36.29 4.68 -7.81
C THR A 539 -37.25 4.51 -8.99
N ASN A 540 -38.24 3.64 -8.81
CA ASN A 540 -39.39 3.58 -9.71
C ASN A 540 -40.59 4.38 -9.18
N ARG A 541 -40.52 4.81 -7.92
CA ARG A 541 -41.59 5.46 -7.17
C ARG A 541 -41.07 6.69 -6.42
N PRO A 542 -40.89 7.83 -7.10
CA PRO A 542 -40.44 9.06 -6.44
C PRO A 542 -41.48 9.60 -5.45
N ASP A 543 -42.75 9.23 -5.61
CA ASP A 543 -43.88 9.66 -4.78
C ASP A 543 -43.79 9.22 -3.31
N ILE A 544 -43.07 8.13 -3.04
CA ILE A 544 -42.95 7.55 -1.70
C ILE A 544 -41.60 7.83 -1.05
N ILE A 545 -40.69 8.53 -1.73
CA ILE A 545 -39.38 8.85 -1.17
C ILE A 545 -39.53 9.91 -0.07
N ASP A 546 -38.84 9.70 1.05
CA ASP A 546 -38.76 10.70 2.11
C ASP A 546 -38.22 12.04 1.55
N PRO A 547 -38.95 13.15 1.70
CA PRO A 547 -38.52 14.46 1.20
C PRO A 547 -37.16 14.92 1.73
N ALA A 548 -36.66 14.38 2.84
CA ALA A 548 -35.33 14.71 3.35
C ALA A 548 -34.17 14.28 2.43
N LEU A 549 -34.42 13.37 1.48
CA LEU A 549 -33.45 12.94 0.47
C LEU A 549 -33.46 13.77 -0.83
N LEU A 550 -34.43 14.69 -0.97
CA LEU A 550 -34.63 15.58 -2.12
C LEU A 550 -34.17 16.99 -1.77
#